data_AF-A0A0H3HS19-F1
#
_entry.id   AF-A0A0H3HS19-F1
#
_cell.length_a   1.000
_cell.length_b   1.000
_cell.length_c   1.000
_cell.angle_alpha   90.00
_cell.angle_beta   90.00
_cell.angle_gamma   90.00
#
_symmetry.space_group_name_H-M   'P 1'
#
loop_
_entity.id
_entity.type
_entity.pdbx_description
1 polymer ?
#
loop_
_entity_poly.entity_id
_entity_poly.type
_entity_poly.pdbx_seq_one_letter_code
_entity_poly.pdbx_strand_id
1 'polypeptide(L)'
;MTLEAIRAAEFGDRPSRLNCVFVMDGVKAVDACRAYLGGNPHLYEVEIQSPIAKSFAADFSLLNGANRFAIGVDFLPNNRGIARRYWAGGNCAVPETLTESPILIRKQLRP
;
A
#
# COMPACT_ATOMS: atom_id res chain seq x y z
N MET A 1 13.05 -2.25 -9.29
CA MET A 1 13.14 -1.36 -8.11
C MET A 1 13.30 -2.17 -6.83
N THR A 2 14.05 -1.68 -5.83
CA THR A 2 14.40 -2.38 -4.56
C THR A 2 13.20 -2.99 -3.82
N LEU A 3 12.07 -2.29 -3.79
CA LEU A 3 10.85 -2.75 -3.11
C LEU A 3 10.30 -4.03 -3.74
N GLU A 4 10.14 -4.06 -5.07
CA GLU A 4 9.68 -5.25 -5.79
C GLU A 4 10.71 -6.38 -5.76
N ALA A 5 12.00 -6.06 -5.83
CA ALA A 5 13.06 -7.07 -5.76
C ALA A 5 13.04 -7.82 -4.41
N ILE A 6 12.82 -7.11 -3.31
CA ILE A 6 12.67 -7.72 -1.98
C ILE A 6 11.38 -8.55 -1.89
N ARG A 7 10.26 -8.06 -2.45
CA ARG A 7 9.02 -8.84 -2.51
C ARG A 7 9.24 -10.16 -3.23
N ALA A 8 9.82 -10.12 -4.43
CA ALA A 8 10.03 -11.31 -5.25
C ALA A 8 10.97 -12.32 -4.57
N ALA A 9 12.00 -11.85 -3.87
CA ALA A 9 12.99 -12.70 -3.22
C ALA A 9 12.53 -13.26 -1.86
N GLU A 10 11.80 -12.48 -1.06
CA GLU A 10 11.52 -12.79 0.35
C GLU A 10 10.01 -13.00 0.64
N PHE A 11 9.11 -12.51 -0.22
CA PHE A 11 7.66 -12.43 0.01
C PHE A 11 6.84 -12.73 -1.26
N GLY A 12 7.22 -13.78 -1.99
CA GLY A 12 6.67 -14.10 -3.33
C GLY A 12 5.17 -14.45 -3.36
N ASP A 13 4.60 -14.76 -2.20
CA ASP A 13 3.17 -14.99 -1.96
C ASP A 13 2.34 -13.70 -1.97
N ARG A 14 2.97 -12.54 -1.77
CA ARG A 14 2.30 -11.22 -1.74
C ARG A 14 2.11 -10.65 -3.15
N PRO A 15 1.05 -9.86 -3.38
CA PRO A 15 0.80 -9.24 -4.68
C PRO A 15 1.89 -8.22 -5.04
N SER A 16 2.20 -8.11 -6.33
CA SER A 16 3.14 -7.09 -6.80
C SER A 16 2.47 -5.72 -6.89
N ARG A 17 3.11 -4.69 -6.33
CA ARG A 17 2.70 -3.29 -6.50
C ARG A 17 2.64 -2.81 -7.95
N LEU A 18 3.36 -3.49 -8.84
CA LEU A 18 3.40 -3.16 -10.26
C LEU A 18 2.20 -3.74 -11.03
N ASN A 19 1.46 -4.68 -10.41
CA ASN A 19 0.36 -5.40 -11.04
C ASN A 19 -0.78 -5.66 -10.02
N CYS A 20 -1.11 -4.67 -9.19
CA CYS A 20 -2.20 -4.77 -8.24
C CYS A 20 -3.03 -3.48 -8.21
N VAL A 21 -4.18 -3.56 -7.55
CA VAL A 21 -4.99 -2.41 -7.16
C VAL A 21 -4.75 -2.12 -5.68
N PHE A 22 -4.79 -0.83 -5.33
CA PHE A 22 -4.71 -0.35 -3.94
C PHE A 22 -6.11 0.02 -3.46
N VAL A 23 -6.51 -0.55 -2.33
CA VAL A 23 -7.82 -0.33 -1.71
C VAL A 23 -7.58 0.09 -0.26
N MET A 24 -8.32 1.09 0.20
CA MET A 24 -8.29 1.54 1.60
C MET A 24 -9.52 0.99 2.32
N ASP A 25 -9.33 0.42 3.51
CA ASP A 25 -10.43 -0.15 4.28
C ASP A 25 -11.16 0.93 5.09
N GLY A 26 -12.29 1.38 4.54
CA GLY A 26 -13.16 2.38 5.15
C GLY A 26 -12.64 3.82 5.08
N VAL A 27 -13.51 4.75 5.47
CA VAL A 27 -13.27 6.21 5.35
C VAL A 27 -12.10 6.66 6.24
N LYS A 28 -11.91 6.04 7.40
CA LYS A 28 -10.79 6.37 8.31
C LYS A 28 -9.43 6.14 7.66
N ALA A 29 -9.25 5.03 6.94
CA ALA A 29 -8.01 4.75 6.22
C ALA A 29 -7.82 5.72 5.05
N VAL A 30 -8.91 6.04 4.34
CA VAL A 30 -8.91 7.07 3.29
C VAL A 30 -8.45 8.42 3.84
N ASP A 31 -8.99 8.88 4.96
CA ASP A 31 -8.65 10.16 5.56
C ASP A 31 -7.19 10.21 6.04
N ALA A 32 -6.68 9.11 6.61
CA ALA A 32 -5.26 8.98 6.95
C ALA A 32 -4.36 9.05 5.72
N CYS A 33 -4.82 8.58 4.56
CA CYS A 33 -4.12 8.65 3.28
C CYS A 33 -4.25 10.01 2.57
N ARG A 34 -5.31 10.79 2.80
CA ARG A 34 -5.61 12.03 2.05
C ARG A 34 -4.46 13.02 2.03
N ALA A 35 -3.79 13.20 3.17
CA ALA A 35 -2.64 14.10 3.31
C ALA A 35 -1.51 13.79 2.31
N TYR A 36 -1.45 12.55 1.85
CA TYR A 36 -0.40 12.04 0.98
C TYR A 36 -0.83 11.87 -0.48
N LEU A 37 -2.14 11.79 -0.73
CA LEU A 37 -2.72 11.62 -2.08
C LEU A 37 -3.05 12.96 -2.76
N GLY A 38 -2.52 14.07 -2.26
CA GLY A 38 -2.62 15.39 -2.90
C GLY A 38 -4.05 15.93 -2.99
N GLY A 39 -4.96 15.48 -2.11
CA GLY A 39 -6.32 16.02 -2.04
C GLY A 39 -7.25 15.60 -3.17
N ASN A 40 -7.04 14.44 -3.81
CA ASN A 40 -7.98 13.91 -4.81
C ASN A 40 -9.41 13.85 -4.23
N PRO A 41 -10.39 14.57 -4.83
CA PRO A 41 -11.74 14.66 -4.29
C PRO A 41 -12.61 13.45 -4.63
N HIS A 42 -12.17 12.58 -5.54
CA HIS A 42 -12.97 11.47 -6.02
C HIS A 42 -12.74 10.22 -5.18
N LEU A 43 -13.74 9.87 -4.39
CA LEU A 43 -13.78 8.62 -3.66
C LEU A 43 -14.78 7.68 -4.31
N TYR A 44 -14.41 6.41 -4.37
CA TYR A 44 -15.26 5.35 -4.92
C TYR A 44 -15.36 4.23 -3.89
N GLU A 45 -16.58 3.77 -3.66
CA GLU A 45 -16.80 2.51 -2.98
C GLU A 45 -16.59 1.38 -3.99
N VAL A 46 -15.73 0.43 -3.65
CA VAL A 46 -15.34 -0.67 -4.53
C VAL A 46 -15.57 -2.01 -3.85
N GLU A 47 -15.80 -3.03 -4.64
CA GLU A 47 -15.89 -4.41 -4.19
C GLU A 47 -14.79 -5.27 -4.82
N ILE A 48 -14.13 -6.05 -3.98
CA ILE A 48 -13.14 -7.05 -4.37
C ILE A 48 -13.89 -8.30 -4.84
N GLN A 49 -13.78 -8.66 -6.12
CA GLN A 49 -14.58 -9.73 -6.73
C GLN A 49 -14.06 -11.15 -6.45
N SER A 50 -12.74 -11.32 -6.30
CA SER A 50 -12.12 -12.64 -6.20
C SER A 50 -11.49 -12.86 -4.82
N PRO A 51 -12.09 -13.69 -3.95
CA PRO A 51 -11.55 -13.97 -2.62
C PRO A 51 -10.28 -14.84 -2.66
N ILE A 52 -10.01 -15.50 -3.79
CA ILE A 52 -8.81 -16.35 -3.98
C ILE A 52 -7.62 -15.58 -4.52
N ALA A 53 -7.80 -14.33 -4.96
CA ALA A 53 -6.71 -13.52 -5.47
C ALA A 53 -5.79 -13.07 -4.33
N LYS A 54 -4.49 -13.01 -4.62
CA LYS A 54 -3.50 -12.54 -3.65
C LYS A 54 -3.87 -11.16 -3.16
N SER A 55 -3.95 -11.02 -1.85
CA SER A 55 -4.22 -9.76 -1.18
C SER A 55 -3.31 -9.61 0.02
N PHE A 56 -2.86 -8.38 0.28
CA PHE A 56 -1.94 -8.10 1.38
C PHE A 56 -2.18 -6.68 1.90
N ALA A 57 -2.35 -6.55 3.22
CA ALA A 57 -2.42 -5.27 3.89
C ALA A 57 -1.00 -4.81 4.28
N ALA A 58 -0.60 -3.64 3.78
CA ALA A 58 0.69 -3.04 4.04
C ALA A 58 0.53 -1.66 4.70
N ASP A 59 1.60 -1.18 5.34
CA ASP A 59 1.62 0.17 5.91
C ASP A 59 2.14 1.18 4.88
N PHE A 60 1.24 1.95 4.28
CA PHE A 60 1.58 2.96 3.28
C PHE A 60 2.53 4.03 3.83
N SER A 61 2.48 4.32 5.13
CA SER A 61 3.36 5.32 5.75
C SER A 61 4.85 4.99 5.63
N LEU A 62 5.21 3.70 5.48
CA LEU A 62 6.60 3.29 5.28
C LEU A 62 7.14 3.66 3.90
N LEU A 63 6.26 3.86 2.91
CA LEU A 63 6.67 4.22 1.56
C LEU A 63 6.57 5.72 1.29
N ASN A 64 5.98 6.45 2.23
CA ASN A 64 5.39 7.74 1.98
C ASN A 64 5.80 8.76 3.03
N GLY A 65 6.25 9.93 2.58
CA GLY A 65 6.51 11.08 3.42
C GLY A 65 8.00 11.40 3.67
N ALA A 66 8.19 12.66 4.09
CA ALA A 66 9.47 13.37 4.28
C ALA A 66 10.49 12.67 5.20
N ASN A 67 10.06 11.70 6.00
CA ASN A 67 10.88 10.99 6.99
C ASN A 67 11.07 9.50 6.67
N ARG A 68 10.73 9.06 5.44
CA ARG A 68 10.91 7.66 5.02
C ARG A 68 12.34 7.18 5.28
N PHE A 69 13.33 8.02 4.99
CA PHE A 69 14.74 7.71 5.17
C PHE A 69 15.27 8.36 6.44
N ALA A 70 15.82 7.54 7.34
CA ALA A 70 16.64 8.01 8.45
C ALA A 70 17.81 8.89 7.96
N ILE A 71 18.01 10.04 8.64
CA ILE A 71 19.10 10.98 8.38
C ILE A 71 20.43 10.35 8.81
N GLY A 72 21.48 10.52 8.02
CA GLY A 72 22.82 10.00 8.33
C GLY A 72 23.01 8.50 8.11
N VAL A 73 22.02 7.83 7.50
CA VAL A 73 22.12 6.41 7.12
C VAL A 73 22.22 6.27 5.60
N ASP A 74 23.09 5.39 5.12
CA ASP A 74 23.23 5.09 3.71
C ASP A 74 21.89 4.73 3.06
N PHE A 75 21.62 5.33 1.91
CA PHE A 75 20.34 5.21 1.21
C PHE A 75 19.97 3.75 0.90
N LEU A 76 20.89 2.95 0.37
CA LEU A 76 20.59 1.59 -0.08
C LEU A 76 20.23 0.64 1.07
N PRO A 77 21.03 0.51 2.15
CA PRO A 77 20.65 -0.26 3.33
C PRO A 77 19.33 0.20 3.95
N ASN A 78 19.14 1.52 4.08
CA ASN A 78 17.92 2.11 4.63
C ASN A 78 16.69 1.74 3.80
N ASN A 79 16.77 1.91 2.48
CA ASN A 79 15.69 1.58 1.55
C ASN A 79 15.36 0.07 1.55
N ARG A 80 16.36 -0.81 1.69
CA ARG A 80 16.14 -2.26 1.84
C ARG A 80 15.43 -2.59 3.16
N GLY A 81 15.85 -1.98 4.27
CA GLY A 81 15.19 -2.15 5.57
C GLY A 81 13.74 -1.69 5.56
N ILE A 82 13.46 -0.54 4.95
CA ILE A 82 12.09 -0.03 4.74
C ILE A 82 11.26 -1.02 3.92
N ALA A 83 11.79 -1.50 2.79
CA ALA A 83 11.10 -2.44 1.93
C ALA A 83 10.76 -3.76 2.65
N ARG A 84 11.67 -4.29 3.47
CA ARG A 84 11.39 -5.48 4.28
C ARG A 84 10.31 -5.24 5.33
N ARG A 85 10.33 -4.10 6.02
CA ARG A 85 9.28 -3.76 6.99
C ARG A 85 7.92 -3.64 6.32
N TYR A 86 7.88 -2.96 5.18
CA TYR A 86 6.66 -2.82 4.38
C TYR A 86 6.10 -4.19 3.98
N TRP A 87 6.96 -5.05 3.43
CA TRP A 87 6.58 -6.42 3.07
C TRP A 87 6.63 -7.40 4.24
N ALA A 88 6.82 -6.99 5.49
CA ALA A 88 6.61 -7.87 6.63
C ALA A 88 5.13 -7.77 7.05
N GLY A 89 4.51 -6.59 6.86
CA GLY A 89 3.18 -6.29 7.36
C GLY A 89 3.21 -6.00 8.87
N GLY A 90 2.06 -6.16 9.52
CA GLY A 90 1.92 -5.96 10.97
C GLY A 90 1.01 -4.78 11.30
N ASN A 91 1.29 -4.09 12.40
CA ASN A 91 0.51 -2.92 12.83
C ASN A 91 0.76 -1.75 11.87
N CYS A 92 -0.22 -1.50 11.00
CA CYS A 92 -0.14 -0.46 9.98
C CYS A 92 -0.65 0.87 10.55
N ALA A 93 0.19 1.91 10.52
CA ALA A 93 -0.25 3.27 10.83
C ALA A 93 -1.21 3.78 9.76
N VAL A 94 -0.93 3.49 8.49
CA VAL A 94 -1.79 3.83 7.36
C VAL A 94 -2.01 2.56 6.52
N PRO A 95 -3.04 1.75 6.84
CA PRO A 95 -3.28 0.49 6.15
C PRO A 95 -3.73 0.72 4.70
N GLU A 96 -3.00 0.12 3.75
CA GLU A 96 -3.42 -0.04 2.36
C GLU A 96 -3.51 -1.52 2.03
N THR A 97 -4.58 -1.95 1.35
CA THR A 97 -4.74 -3.31 0.84
C THR A 97 -4.31 -3.34 -0.61
N LEU A 98 -3.32 -4.15 -0.91
CA LEU A 98 -2.91 -4.50 -2.26
C LEU A 98 -3.67 -5.75 -2.66
N THR A 99 -4.29 -5.76 -3.83
CA THR A 99 -4.99 -6.95 -4.33
C THR A 99 -4.80 -7.15 -5.83
N GLU A 100 -4.58 -8.40 -6.23
CA GLU A 100 -4.61 -8.84 -7.63
C GLU A 100 -6.04 -9.16 -8.11
N SER A 101 -7.04 -9.05 -7.22
CA SER A 101 -8.43 -9.22 -7.59
C SER A 101 -8.89 -8.13 -8.56
N PRO A 102 -9.74 -8.46 -9.54
CA PRO A 102 -10.59 -7.46 -10.18
C PRO A 102 -11.38 -6.67 -9.13
N ILE A 103 -11.52 -5.37 -9.37
CA ILE A 103 -12.35 -4.47 -8.57
C ILE A 103 -13.59 -4.07 -9.36
N LEU A 104 -14.72 -3.98 -8.67
CA LEU A 104 -15.95 -3.42 -9.21
C LEU A 104 -16.26 -2.11 -8.48
N ILE A 105 -16.38 -1.02 -9.23
CA ILE A 105 -16.84 0.26 -8.68
C ILE A 105 -18.34 0.17 -8.44
N ARG A 106 -18.76 0.32 -7.18
CA ARG A 106 -20.18 0.26 -6.79
C ARG A 106 -20.84 1.63 -6.88
N LYS A 107 -20.17 2.67 -6.38
CA LYS A 107 -20.64 4.06 -6.47
C LYS A 107 -19.50 5.05 -6.26
N GLN A 108 -19.69 6.25 -6.79
CA GLN A 108 -18.89 7.41 -6.43
C GLN A 108 -19.44 8.02 -5.14
N LEU A 109 -18.59 8.25 -4.16
CA LEU A 109 -18.92 9.01 -2.97
C LEU A 109 -18.79 10.49 -3.30
N ARG A 110 -19.84 11.27 -3.02
CA ARG A 110 -19.76 12.73 -3.10
C ARG A 110 -18.96 13.24 -1.89
N PRO A 111 -18.10 14.25 -2.07
CA PRO A 111 -17.35 14.85 -0.98
C PRO A 111 -18.26 15.41 0.11
#